data_AF-A0A965P2C3-F1
#
_entry.id   AF-A0A965P2C3-F1
#
_cell.length_a   1.000
_cell.length_b   1.000
_cell.length_c   1.000
_cell.angle_alpha   90.00
_cell.angle_beta   90.00
_cell.angle_gamma   90.00
#
_symmetry.space_group_name_H-M   'P 1'
#
loop_
_entity.id
_entity.type
_entity.pdbx_description
1 polymer ?
#
loop_
_entity_poly.entity_id
_entity_poly.type
_entity_poly.pdbx_seq_one_letter_code
_entity_poly.pdbx_strand_id
1 'polypeptide(L)'
;MRIRILGNTDSAIAIRGMLNQDPTVVVSDEGYLYTVEIVHCDGPVPTVDGVDSEWERKLINRIADIAGTNILLLRPGGIQSDQHIRIGIPDGRLAPKVERGVFQAVLQMASMPPTNVVRVANALKAEMVALLEEARDLAAMKPELPPLPPPPVSWIDKVKSWFA
;
A
#
# COMPACT_ATOMS: atom_id res chain seq x y z
N MET A 1 2.29 -1.93 6.75
CA MET A 1 1.97 -1.46 5.38
C MET A 1 3.12 -0.64 4.84
N ARG A 2 3.54 -0.80 3.58
CA ARG A 2 4.53 0.10 2.95
C ARG A 2 3.82 1.22 2.21
N ILE A 3 4.12 2.46 2.55
CA ILE A 3 3.52 3.66 1.94
C ILE A 3 4.61 4.61 1.49
N ARG A 4 4.36 5.32 0.41
CA ARG A 4 5.19 6.43 -0.04
C ARG A 4 4.52 7.74 0.30
N ILE A 5 5.25 8.66 0.92
CA ILE A 5 4.78 10.03 1.15
C ILE A 5 5.61 10.96 0.28
N LEU A 6 4.98 11.59 -0.71
CA LEU A 6 5.58 12.59 -1.58
C LEU A 6 5.22 14.00 -1.11
N GLY A 7 6.02 14.97 -1.53
CA GLY A 7 5.82 16.38 -1.17
C GLY A 7 7.01 16.98 -0.42
N ASN A 8 7.28 18.25 -0.71
CA ASN A 8 8.35 19.03 -0.05
C ASN A 8 7.79 20.12 0.89
N THR A 9 6.56 19.94 1.37
CA THR A 9 5.94 20.85 2.33
C THR A 9 6.31 20.46 3.77
N ASP A 10 6.23 21.42 4.69
CA ASP A 10 6.40 21.15 6.12
C ASP A 10 5.45 20.06 6.61
N SER A 11 4.22 20.05 6.12
CA SER A 11 3.24 19.01 6.40
C SER A 11 3.66 17.62 5.90
N ALA A 12 4.26 17.52 4.71
CA ALA A 12 4.79 16.25 4.19
C ALA A 12 5.94 15.73 5.07
N ILE A 13 6.80 16.63 5.56
CA ILE A 13 7.90 16.30 6.48
C ILE A 13 7.34 15.84 7.83
N ALA A 14 6.37 16.57 8.38
CA ALA A 14 5.73 16.24 9.65
C ALA A 14 5.03 14.88 9.60
N ILE A 15 4.25 14.60 8.55
CA ILE A 15 3.56 13.32 8.38
C ILE A 15 4.56 12.17 8.25
N ARG A 16 5.64 12.33 7.47
CA ARG A 16 6.72 11.34 7.39
C ARG A 16 7.36 11.08 8.75
N GLY A 17 7.66 12.15 9.48
CA GLY A 17 8.23 12.08 10.84
C GLY A 17 7.33 11.31 11.80
N MET A 18 6.02 11.57 11.78
CA MET A 18 5.03 10.86 12.61
C MET A 18 4.91 9.39 12.21
N LEU A 19 4.82 9.07 10.92
CA LEU A 19 4.67 7.69 10.44
C LEU A 19 5.91 6.84 10.71
N ASN A 20 7.11 7.42 10.62
CA ASN A 20 8.36 6.71 10.92
C ASN A 20 8.49 6.29 12.40
N GLN A 21 7.69 6.88 13.29
CA GLN A 21 7.65 6.48 14.71
C GLN A 21 6.70 5.31 14.96
N ASP A 22 5.85 4.95 14.00
CA ASP A 22 4.86 3.88 14.15
C ASP A 22 5.35 2.57 13.50
N PRO A 23 5.43 1.45 14.24
CA PRO A 23 5.96 0.18 13.71
C PRO A 23 5.03 -0.51 12.69
N THR A 24 3.77 -0.09 12.57
CA THR A 24 2.80 -0.70 11.65
C THR A 24 2.95 -0.19 10.22
N VAL A 25 3.67 0.92 10.03
CA VAL A 25 3.89 1.57 8.74
C VAL A 25 5.38 1.61 8.42
N VAL A 26 5.71 1.37 7.16
CA VAL A 26 7.06 1.54 6.62
C VAL A 26 6.96 2.61 5.54
N VAL A 27 7.55 3.78 5.78
CA VAL A 27 7.66 4.82 4.77
C VAL A 27 8.84 4.47 3.86
N SER A 28 8.59 4.28 2.57
CA SER A 28 9.60 3.82 1.61
C SER A 28 9.36 4.40 0.23
N ASP A 29 10.44 4.75 -0.47
CA ASP A 29 10.41 5.13 -1.89
C ASP A 29 10.38 3.92 -2.83
N GLU A 30 10.62 2.71 -2.30
CA GLU A 30 10.63 1.46 -3.05
C GLU A 30 9.62 0.45 -2.49
N GLY A 31 8.98 -0.33 -3.38
CA GLY A 31 8.07 -1.41 -2.99
C GLY A 31 6.87 -0.96 -2.16
N TYR A 32 6.36 0.25 -2.42
CA TYR A 32 5.19 0.83 -1.75
C TYR A 32 3.89 0.31 -2.35
N LEU A 33 2.84 0.23 -1.52
CA LEU A 33 1.51 -0.18 -1.94
C LEU A 33 0.64 1.01 -2.36
N TYR A 34 0.90 2.17 -1.76
CA TYR A 34 0.15 3.40 -1.97
C TYR A 34 1.08 4.60 -1.87
N THR A 35 0.77 5.65 -2.64
CA THR A 35 1.45 6.94 -2.61
C THR A 35 0.47 8.01 -2.12
N VAL A 36 0.89 8.77 -1.12
CA VAL A 36 0.22 10.00 -0.67
C VAL A 36 1.11 11.17 -1.02
N GLU A 37 0.72 11.96 -2.01
CA GLU A 37 1.38 13.22 -2.34
C GLU A 37 0.75 14.35 -1.52
N ILE A 38 1.56 14.99 -0.68
CA ILE A 38 1.14 16.14 0.11
C ILE A 38 1.61 17.41 -0.59
N VAL A 39 0.66 18.28 -0.93
CA VAL A 39 0.94 19.56 -1.57
C VAL A 39 0.35 20.70 -0.76
N HIS A 40 0.87 21.90 -0.96
CA HIS A 40 0.25 23.11 -0.45
C HIS A 40 -0.98 23.42 -1.32
N CYS A 41 -2.07 23.88 -0.71
CA CYS A 41 -3.18 24.47 -1.45
C CYS A 41 -3.48 25.89 -0.95
N ASP A 42 -3.64 26.82 -1.90
CA ASP A 42 -3.89 28.23 -1.62
C ASP A 42 -5.30 28.50 -1.04
N GLY A 43 -6.19 27.50 -1.08
CA GLY A 43 -7.57 27.61 -0.63
C GLY A 43 -7.74 27.47 0.90
N PRO A 44 -8.87 27.90 1.47
CA PRO A 44 -9.14 27.82 2.91
C PRO A 44 -9.55 26.40 3.37
N VAL A 45 -9.72 25.47 2.44
CA VAL A 45 -10.19 24.11 2.70
C VAL A 45 -9.21 23.10 2.13
N PRO A 46 -9.07 21.92 2.76
CA PRO A 46 -8.26 20.85 2.21
C PRO A 46 -8.80 20.39 0.86
N THR A 47 -7.90 20.00 -0.02
CA THR A 47 -8.25 19.49 -1.35
C THR A 47 -7.75 18.06 -1.49
N VAL A 48 -8.50 17.23 -2.21
CA VAL A 48 -8.10 15.86 -2.54
C VAL A 48 -8.43 15.58 -3.99
N ASP A 49 -7.55 14.87 -4.68
CA ASP A 49 -7.73 14.45 -6.06
C ASP A 49 -8.59 13.18 -6.18
N GLY A 50 -9.88 13.34 -6.48
CA GLY A 50 -10.76 12.20 -6.73
C GLY A 50 -11.05 11.29 -5.53
N VAL A 51 -11.92 10.30 -5.76
CA VAL A 51 -12.31 9.25 -4.79
C VAL A 51 -12.64 7.98 -5.58
N ASP A 52 -11.61 7.30 -6.02
CA ASP A 52 -11.67 6.15 -6.91
C ASP A 52 -11.57 4.84 -6.11
N SER A 53 -10.95 4.87 -4.93
CA SER A 53 -10.83 3.70 -4.05
C SER A 53 -11.59 3.82 -2.71
N GLU A 54 -11.92 2.67 -2.10
CA GLU A 54 -12.44 2.62 -0.73
C GLU A 54 -11.42 3.21 0.28
N TRP A 55 -10.13 3.08 -0.03
CA TRP A 55 -9.04 3.62 0.76
C TRP A 55 -9.06 5.15 0.77
N GLU A 56 -9.10 5.78 -0.41
CA GLU A 56 -9.26 7.24 -0.53
C GLU A 56 -10.51 7.72 0.20
N ARG A 57 -11.64 7.03 0.02
CA ARG A 57 -12.89 7.41 0.71
C ARG A 57 -12.75 7.40 2.23
N LYS A 58 -12.14 6.36 2.79
CA LYS A 58 -11.89 6.26 4.24
C LYS A 58 -10.95 7.36 4.72
N LEU A 59 -9.89 7.62 3.97
CA LEU A 59 -8.93 8.66 4.28
C LEU A 59 -9.58 10.05 4.28
N ILE A 60 -10.36 10.37 3.25
CA ILE A 60 -11.08 11.65 3.12
C ILE A 60 -12.06 11.83 4.27
N ASN A 61 -12.88 10.81 4.55
CA ASN A 61 -13.82 10.85 5.66
C ASN A 61 -13.11 11.10 7.00
N ARG A 62 -11.94 10.48 7.20
CA ARG A 62 -11.18 10.64 8.44
C ARG A 62 -10.55 12.02 8.57
N ILE A 63 -10.04 12.58 7.48
CA ILE A 63 -9.54 13.95 7.45
C ILE A 63 -10.68 14.93 7.75
N ALA A 64 -11.85 14.76 7.11
CA ALA A 64 -12.99 15.65 7.30
C ALA A 64 -13.49 15.64 8.75
N ASP A 65 -13.57 14.45 9.36
CA ASP A 65 -13.95 14.24 10.76
C ASP A 65 -12.99 14.96 11.73
N ILE A 66 -11.68 14.78 11.56
CA ILE A 66 -10.68 15.36 12.46
C ILE A 66 -10.49 16.87 12.23
N ALA A 67 -10.48 17.30 10.97
CA ALA A 67 -10.34 18.71 10.62
C ALA A 67 -11.61 19.51 10.97
N GLY A 68 -12.76 18.85 11.04
CA GLY A 68 -14.06 19.49 11.27
C GLY A 68 -14.45 20.41 10.11
N THR A 69 -14.07 20.04 8.89
CA THR A 69 -14.30 20.85 7.69
C THR A 69 -14.58 19.97 6.48
N ASN A 70 -15.23 20.57 5.48
CA ASN A 70 -15.43 19.92 4.19
C ASN A 70 -14.11 19.84 3.42
N ILE A 71 -13.96 18.79 2.63
CA ILE A 71 -12.83 18.57 1.72
C ILE A 71 -13.33 18.84 0.31
N LEU A 72 -12.57 19.64 -0.44
CA LEU A 72 -12.86 19.91 -1.83
C LEU A 72 -12.27 18.80 -2.70
N LEU A 73 -13.12 18.09 -3.43
CA LEU A 73 -12.69 17.10 -4.40
C LEU A 73 -12.32 17.80 -5.71
N LEU A 74 -11.04 17.78 -6.05
CA LEU A 74 -10.53 18.27 -7.32
C LEU A 74 -10.42 17.06 -8.25
N ARG A 75 -11.28 16.92 -9.25
CA ARG A 75 -11.05 15.91 -10.29
C ARG A 75 -10.17 16.51 -11.38
N PRO A 76 -8.86 16.21 -11.44
CA PRO A 76 -8.10 16.49 -12.65
C PRO A 76 -8.68 15.61 -13.78
N GLY A 77 -8.88 16.19 -14.96
CA GLY A 77 -9.16 15.37 -16.15
C GLY A 77 -7.94 14.52 -16.47
N GLY A 78 -8.01 13.20 -16.33
CA GLY A 78 -6.90 12.28 -16.58
C GLY A 78 -7.14 10.87 -16.02
N ILE A 79 -6.25 9.93 -16.34
CA ILE A 79 -6.23 8.59 -15.75
C ILE A 79 -5.55 8.71 -14.38
N GLN A 80 -6.33 8.78 -13.31
CA GLN A 80 -5.79 8.63 -11.95
C GLN A 80 -5.49 7.15 -11.68
N SER A 81 -4.43 6.91 -10.91
CA SER A 81 -4.02 5.58 -10.49
C SER A 81 -4.69 5.26 -9.15
N ASP A 82 -5.30 4.08 -9.03
CA ASP A 82 -5.97 3.57 -7.81
C ASP A 82 -5.06 3.52 -6.56
N GLN A 83 -3.77 3.84 -6.69
CA GLN A 83 -2.75 3.76 -5.65
C GLN A 83 -2.04 5.10 -5.41
N HIS A 84 -2.55 6.20 -5.95
CA HIS A 84 -1.97 7.53 -5.79
C HIS A 84 -3.03 8.56 -5.44
N ILE A 85 -2.89 9.17 -4.27
CA ILE A 85 -3.73 10.28 -3.82
C ILE A 85 -2.87 11.51 -3.52
N ARG A 86 -3.28 12.65 -4.03
CA ARG A 86 -2.77 13.99 -3.78
C ARG A 86 -3.71 14.75 -2.85
N ILE A 87 -3.15 15.17 -1.72
CA ILE A 87 -3.85 15.92 -0.68
C ILE A 87 -3.24 17.32 -0.61
N GLY A 88 -4.03 18.34 -0.93
CA GLY A 88 -3.68 19.72 -0.68
C GLY A 88 -4.03 20.12 0.74
N ILE A 89 -3.03 20.55 1.50
CA ILE A 89 -3.17 21.02 2.88
C ILE A 89 -3.15 22.55 2.88
N PRO A 90 -4.17 23.20 3.47
CA PRO A 90 -4.25 24.65 3.54
C PRO A 90 -3.36 25.16 4.67
N ASP A 91 -2.90 26.41 4.56
CA ASP A 91 -2.10 27.02 5.61
C ASP A 91 -2.91 27.37 6.87
N GLY A 92 -2.17 27.63 7.95
CA GLY A 92 -2.71 28.18 9.19
C GLY A 92 -3.30 27.10 10.10
N ARG A 93 -4.39 27.45 10.81
CA ARG A 93 -4.90 26.65 11.93
C ARG A 93 -5.48 25.29 11.54
N LEU A 94 -5.76 25.08 10.25
CA LEU A 94 -6.29 23.81 9.74
C LEU A 94 -5.18 22.80 9.43
N ALA A 95 -3.97 23.25 9.04
CA ALA A 95 -2.88 22.35 8.62
C ALA A 95 -2.60 21.23 9.64
N PRO A 96 -2.41 21.51 10.95
CA PRO A 96 -2.09 20.46 11.92
C PRO A 96 -3.23 19.44 12.10
N LYS A 97 -4.48 19.87 11.91
CA LYS A 97 -5.64 18.97 12.00
C LYS A 97 -5.72 18.06 10.78
N VAL A 98 -5.45 18.61 9.60
CA VAL A 98 -5.42 17.85 8.36
C VAL A 98 -4.29 16.84 8.39
N GLU A 99 -3.08 17.25 8.78
CA GLU A 99 -1.92 16.37 8.97
C GLU A 99 -2.23 15.20 9.91
N ARG A 100 -2.84 15.49 11.07
CA ARG A 100 -3.30 14.47 12.01
C ARG A 100 -4.35 13.55 11.39
N GLY A 101 -5.24 14.11 10.56
CA GLY A 101 -6.21 13.38 9.77
C GLY A 101 -5.57 12.37 8.84
N VAL A 102 -4.60 12.81 8.03
CA VAL A 102 -3.84 11.95 7.10
C VAL A 102 -3.11 10.87 7.88
N PHE A 103 -2.38 11.23 8.94
CA PHE A 103 -1.64 10.31 9.77
C PHE A 103 -2.54 9.20 10.34
N GLN A 104 -3.66 9.57 10.98
CA GLN A 104 -4.58 8.60 11.56
C GLN A 104 -5.26 7.73 10.51
N ALA A 105 -5.61 8.29 9.35
CA ALA A 105 -6.15 7.52 8.24
C ALA A 105 -5.16 6.45 7.77
N VAL A 106 -3.89 6.80 7.58
CA VAL A 106 -2.84 5.87 7.16
C VAL A 106 -2.64 4.76 8.20
N LEU A 107 -2.60 5.08 9.49
CA LEU A 107 -2.49 4.07 10.56
C LEU A 107 -3.69 3.13 10.64
N GLN A 108 -4.90 3.68 10.52
CA GLN A 108 -6.12 2.88 10.51
C GLN A 108 -6.09 1.89 9.32
N MET A 109 -5.55 2.32 8.18
CA MET A 109 -5.44 1.46 7.02
C MET A 109 -4.34 0.43 7.15
N ALA A 110 -3.22 0.78 7.77
CA ALA A 110 -2.13 -0.15 8.06
C ALA A 110 -2.53 -1.25 9.06
N SER A 111 -3.50 -0.95 9.94
CA SER A 111 -4.06 -1.90 10.91
C SER A 111 -5.24 -2.71 10.36
N MET A 112 -5.79 -2.37 9.18
CA MET A 112 -6.79 -3.22 8.55
C MET A 112 -6.15 -4.54 8.08
N PRO A 113 -6.81 -5.69 8.30
CA PRO A 113 -6.34 -6.94 7.76
C PRO A 113 -6.27 -6.79 6.23
N PRO A 114 -5.13 -7.05 5.58
CA PRO A 114 -4.92 -6.88 4.14
C PRO A 114 -5.99 -7.62 3.33
N THR A 115 -7.01 -6.88 2.89
CA THR A 115 -8.34 -7.48 2.70
C THR A 115 -8.50 -8.20 1.36
N ASN A 116 -7.47 -8.20 0.51
CA ASN A 116 -7.45 -9.02 -0.71
C ASN A 116 -6.10 -9.72 -0.92
N VAL A 117 -4.97 -9.04 -0.74
CA VAL A 117 -3.65 -9.63 -1.01
C VAL A 117 -3.29 -10.73 -0.02
N VAL A 118 -3.58 -10.57 1.28
CA VAL A 118 -3.28 -11.63 2.27
C VAL A 118 -4.30 -12.74 2.24
N ARG A 119 -5.56 -12.45 1.88
CA ARG A 119 -6.54 -13.52 1.63
C ARG A 119 -6.12 -14.38 0.43
N VAL A 120 -5.68 -13.74 -0.66
CA VAL A 120 -5.15 -14.40 -1.86
C VAL A 120 -3.83 -15.13 -1.54
N ALA A 121 -2.89 -14.50 -0.84
CA ALA A 121 -1.64 -15.13 -0.46
C ALA A 121 -1.82 -16.31 0.50
N ASN A 122 -2.76 -16.22 1.45
CA ASN A 122 -3.10 -17.34 2.34
C ASN A 122 -3.82 -18.46 1.59
N ALA A 123 -4.67 -18.14 0.61
CA ALA A 123 -5.31 -19.13 -0.25
C ALA A 123 -4.27 -19.86 -1.13
N LEU A 124 -3.37 -19.12 -1.79
CA LEU A 124 -2.26 -19.69 -2.57
C LEU A 124 -1.33 -20.55 -1.71
N LYS A 125 -1.03 -20.11 -0.48
CA LYS A 125 -0.23 -20.89 0.47
C LYS A 125 -0.92 -22.20 0.85
N ALA A 126 -2.24 -22.19 1.06
CA ALA A 126 -3.00 -23.40 1.38
C ALA A 126 -3.03 -24.39 0.21
N GLU A 127 -3.23 -23.93 -1.03
CA GLU A 127 -3.15 -24.78 -2.23
C GLU A 127 -1.75 -25.38 -2.44
N MET A 128 -0.69 -24.59 -2.26
CA MET A 128 0.68 -25.10 -2.35
C MET A 128 0.96 -26.19 -1.33
N VAL A 129 0.47 -26.03 -0.09
CA VAL A 129 0.63 -27.04 0.97
C VAL A 129 -0.13 -28.33 0.60
N ALA A 130 -1.36 -28.22 0.11
CA ALA A 130 -2.14 -29.38 -0.33
C ALA A 130 -1.45 -30.14 -1.48
N LEU A 131 -0.91 -29.44 -2.48
CA LEU A 131 -0.16 -30.05 -3.58
C LEU A 131 1.14 -30.73 -3.13
N LEU A 132 1.82 -30.15 -2.13
CA LEU A 132 3.02 -30.75 -1.55
C LEU A 132 2.69 -32.01 -0.74
N GLU A 133 1.56 -32.03 -0.03
CA GLU A 133 1.08 -33.22 0.68
C GLU A 133 0.68 -34.33 -0.30
N GLU A 134 -0.08 -34.02 -1.36
CA GLU A 134 -0.41 -34.97 -2.42
C GLU A 134 0.84 -35.53 -3.12
N ALA A 135 1.82 -34.68 -3.42
CA ALA A 135 3.09 -35.11 -4.00
C ALA A 135 3.90 -36.00 -3.04
N ARG A 136 3.85 -35.73 -1.73
CA ARG A 136 4.50 -36.55 -0.70
C ARG A 136 3.84 -37.93 -0.60
N ASP A 137 2.51 -37.99 -0.66
CA ASP A 137 1.76 -39.24 -0.61
C ASP A 137 1.99 -40.08 -1.89
N LEU A 138 2.07 -39.44 -3.05
CA LEU A 138 2.48 -40.07 -4.31
C LEU A 138 3.92 -40.59 -4.27
N ALA A 139 4.84 -39.86 -3.65
CA ALA A 139 6.23 -40.29 -3.47
C ALA A 139 6.33 -41.45 -2.48
N ALA A 140 5.51 -41.47 -1.42
CA ALA A 140 5.41 -42.58 -0.48
C ALA A 140 4.80 -43.84 -1.12
N MET A 141 3.96 -43.70 -2.15
CA MET A 141 3.36 -44.81 -2.89
C MET A 141 4.25 -45.42 -4.00
N LYS A 142 5.37 -44.79 -4.40
CA LYS A 142 6.27 -45.32 -5.43
C LYS A 142 7.71 -45.43 -4.90
N PRO A 143 8.10 -46.59 -4.33
CA PRO A 143 9.44 -46.76 -3.75
C PRO A 143 10.57 -46.88 -4.78
N GLU A 144 10.30 -46.91 -6.09
CA GLU A 144 11.34 -46.99 -7.12
C GLU A 144 11.04 -46.06 -8.30
N LEU A 145 11.46 -44.81 -8.20
CA LEU A 145 11.63 -43.95 -9.36
C LEU A 145 13.12 -43.98 -9.76
N PRO A 146 13.46 -44.31 -11.02
CA PRO A 146 14.84 -44.21 -11.48
C PRO A 146 15.34 -42.78 -11.31
N PRO A 147 16.65 -42.57 -11.08
CA PRO A 147 17.21 -41.26 -10.79
C PRO A 147 16.77 -40.25 -11.86
N LEU A 148 16.12 -39.17 -11.42
CA LEU A 148 15.70 -38.07 -12.29
C LEU A 148 16.93 -37.55 -13.05
N PRO A 149 16.85 -37.32 -14.37
CA PRO A 149 17.94 -36.68 -15.09
C PRO A 149 18.19 -35.29 -14.49
N PRO A 150 19.47 -34.83 -14.45
CA PRO A 150 19.79 -33.52 -13.91
C PRO A 150 18.94 -32.45 -14.60
N PRO A 151 18.38 -31.48 -13.86
CA PRO A 151 17.50 -30.47 -14.43
C PRO A 151 18.25 -29.71 -15.54
N PRO A 152 17.59 -29.42 -16.68
CA PRO A 152 18.22 -28.70 -17.77
C PRO A 152 18.65 -27.32 -17.28
N VAL A 153 19.94 -27.01 -17.48
CA VAL A 153 20.65 -25.79 -17.05
C VAL A 153 19.86 -24.49 -17.34
N SER A 154 18.98 -24.52 -18.35
CA SER A 154 18.08 -23.43 -18.73
C SER A 154 17.15 -22.86 -17.64
N TRP A 155 16.78 -23.62 -16.59
CA TRP A 155 15.80 -23.12 -15.60
C TRP A 155 16.43 -22.19 -14.57
N ILE A 156 17.67 -22.47 -14.14
CA ILE A 156 18.43 -21.62 -13.21
C ILE A 156 18.77 -20.28 -13.88
N ASP A 157 19.11 -20.31 -15.17
CA ASP A 157 19.41 -19.10 -15.93
C ASP A 157 18.16 -18.23 -16.15
N LYS A 158 16.99 -18.87 -16.33
CA LYS A 158 15.71 -18.17 -16.46
C LYS A 158 15.32 -17.44 -15.17
N VAL A 159 15.57 -18.04 -14.01
CA VAL A 159 15.33 -17.41 -12.70
C VAL A 159 16.31 -16.25 -12.46
N LYS A 160 17.60 -16.41 -12.81
CA LYS A 160 18.59 -15.33 -12.70
C LYS A 160 18.23 -14.11 -13.57
N SER A 161 17.62 -14.33 -14.74
CA SER A 161 17.19 -13.25 -15.63
C SER A 161 16.03 -12.39 -15.11
N TRP A 162 15.32 -12.85 -14.07
CA TRP A 162 14.27 -12.04 -13.43
C TRP A 162 14.81 -11.11 -12.33
N PHE A 163 16.06 -11.31 -11.93
CA PHE A 163 16.75 -10.54 -10.88
C PHE A 163 17.97 -9.77 -11.39
N ALA A 164 18.18 -9.73 -12.72
CA ALA A 164 19.19 -8.92 -13.40
C ALA A 164 18.50 -7.78 -14.15
#